data_AF-A0A5B7H9R7-F1
#
_entry.id   AF-A0A5B7H9R7-F1
#
_cell.length_a   1.000
_cell.length_b   1.000
_cell.length_c   1.000
_cell.angle_alpha   90.00
_cell.angle_beta   90.00
_cell.angle_gamma   90.00
#
_symmetry.space_group_name_H-M   'P 1'
#
loop_
_entity.id
_entity.type
_entity.pdbx_description
1 polymer ?
#
loop_
_entity_poly.entity_id
_entity_poly.type
_entity_poly.pdbx_seq_one_letter_code
_entity_poly.pdbx_strand_id
1 'polypeptide(L)' 'MTKGHEKIKMMQCLKDIEKYSFPHRTVEKWNALDNGSVRAHSMYNFKEKLDKRRYGDKTL' A
#
# COMPACT_ATOMS: atom_id res chain seq x y z
N MET A 1 -9.83 3.36 -42.39
CA MET A 1 -9.69 4.04 -41.08
C MET A 1 -8.64 3.31 -40.26
N THR A 2 -7.37 3.63 -40.48
CA THR A 2 -6.28 3.13 -39.63
C THR A 2 -6.38 3.89 -38.31
N LYS A 3 -6.77 3.17 -37.23
CA LYS A 3 -6.78 3.68 -35.86
C LYS A 3 -5.37 4.21 -35.56
N GLY A 4 -5.23 5.53 -35.56
CA GLY A 4 -3.97 6.20 -35.27
C GLY A 4 -3.47 5.75 -33.90
N HIS A 5 -2.21 5.35 -33.83
CA HIS A 5 -1.55 5.05 -32.56
C HIS A 5 -1.68 6.27 -31.65
N GLU A 6 -2.52 6.17 -30.62
CA GLU A 6 -2.57 7.19 -29.56
C GLU A 6 -1.21 7.22 -28.89
N LYS A 7 -0.44 8.28 -29.16
CA LYS A 7 0.76 8.58 -28.38
C LYS A 7 0.28 8.85 -26.96
N ILE A 8 0.55 7.92 -26.06
CA ILE A 8 0.32 8.08 -24.62
C ILE A 8 0.99 9.40 -24.23
N LYS A 9 0.18 10.43 -23.98
CA LYS A 9 0.68 11.75 -23.58
C LYS A 9 1.32 11.56 -22.22
N MET A 10 2.64 11.63 -22.16
CA MET A 10 3.46 11.50 -20.94
C MET A 10 2.97 12.39 -19.78
N MET A 11 2.35 13.53 -20.11
CA MET A 11 1.74 14.43 -19.14
C MET A 11 0.51 13.83 -18.43
N GLN A 12 -0.22 12.94 -19.10
CA GLN A 12 -1.32 12.17 -18.52
C GLN A 12 -0.78 11.12 -17.55
N CYS A 13 0.28 10.39 -17.94
CA CYS A 13 0.96 9.44 -17.04
C CYS A 13 1.45 10.08 -15.75
N LEU A 14 2.02 11.31 -15.79
CA LEU A 14 2.46 11.99 -14.57
C LEU A 14 1.28 12.31 -13.62
N LYS A 15 0.15 12.75 -14.18
CA LYS A 15 -1.08 13.01 -13.40
C LYS A 15 -1.66 11.73 -12.81
N ASP A 16 -1.62 10.64 -13.57
CA ASP A 16 -2.06 9.34 -13.09
C ASP A 16 -1.12 8.80 -12.01
N ILE A 17 0.20 8.97 -12.14
CA ILE A 17 1.16 8.64 -11.09
C ILE A 17 0.83 9.42 -9.82
N GLU A 18 0.66 10.74 -9.90
CA GLU A 18 0.29 11.54 -8.72
C GLU A 18 -1.03 11.08 -8.09
N LYS A 19 -2.05 10.81 -8.91
CA LYS A 19 -3.38 10.39 -8.46
C LYS A 19 -3.41 9.00 -7.82
N TYR A 20 -2.66 8.06 -8.37
CA TYR A 20 -2.63 6.67 -7.92
C TYR A 20 -1.44 6.35 -7.00
N SER A 21 -0.54 7.30 -6.79
CA SER A 21 0.56 7.15 -5.83
C SER A 21 0.03 7.23 -4.42
N PHE A 22 0.48 6.28 -3.60
CA PHE A 22 0.28 6.38 -2.18
C PHE A 22 1.11 7.53 -1.62
N PRO A 23 0.56 8.31 -0.67
CA PRO A 23 1.34 9.29 0.06
C PRO A 23 2.61 8.63 0.60
N HIS A 24 3.76 9.30 0.48
CA HIS A 24 5.04 8.77 0.94
C HIS A 24 4.97 8.31 2.41
N ARG A 25 4.29 9.11 3.24
CA ARG A 25 4.01 8.81 4.65
C ARG A 25 3.25 7.49 4.88
N THR A 26 2.41 7.07 3.94
CA THR A 26 1.69 5.80 4.01
C THR A 26 2.64 4.64 3.72
N VAL A 27 3.50 4.77 2.71
CA VAL A 27 4.51 3.77 2.35
C VAL A 27 5.48 3.52 3.50
N GLU A 28 5.95 4.58 4.18
CA GLU A 28 6.85 4.45 5.34
C GLU A 28 6.19 3.65 6.49
N LYS A 29 4.90 3.89 6.76
CA LYS A 29 4.16 3.14 7.78
C LYS A 29 4.01 1.67 7.44
N TRP A 30 3.82 1.34 6.16
CA TRP A 30 3.76 -0.05 5.67
C TRP A 30 5.12 -0.73 5.75
N ASN A 31 6.20 -0.04 5.34
CA ASN A 31 7.56 -0.56 5.42
C ASN A 31 8.05 -0.79 6.85
N ALA A 32 7.50 -0.05 7.82
CA ALA A 32 7.78 -0.26 9.23
C ALA A 32 7.05 -1.48 9.83
N LEU A 33 6.15 -2.15 9.10
CA LEU A 33 5.48 -3.36 9.59
C LEU A 33 6.43 -4.57 9.56
N ASP A 34 6.22 -5.51 10.48
CA ASP A 34 6.91 -6.79 10.46
C ASP A 34 6.45 -7.64 9.25
N ASN A 35 7.40 -8.34 8.63
CA ASN A 35 7.14 -9.16 7.44
C ASN A 35 6.16 -10.31 7.75
N GLY A 36 6.17 -10.83 8.98
CA GLY A 36 5.22 -11.82 9.46
C GLY A 36 3.82 -11.25 9.71
N SER A 37 3.67 -9.93 9.82
CA SER A 37 2.37 -9.25 9.80
C SER A 37 1.88 -9.16 8.35
N VAL A 38 2.69 -8.62 7.44
CA VAL A 38 2.33 -8.48 6.02
C VAL A 38 1.98 -9.82 5.36
N ARG A 39 2.67 -10.90 5.73
CA ARG A 39 2.45 -12.26 5.19
C ARG A 39 1.34 -13.04 5.89
N ALA A 40 0.51 -12.40 6.72
CA ALA A 40 -0.57 -13.09 7.42
C ALA A 40 -1.55 -13.74 6.42
N HIS A 41 -1.91 -15.00 6.66
CA HIS A 41 -2.80 -15.78 5.80
C HIS A 41 -4.26 -15.28 5.83
N SER A 42 -4.64 -14.52 6.86
CA SER A 42 -6.00 -13.99 7.00
C SER A 42 -5.97 -12.53 7.46
N MET A 43 -7.01 -11.79 7.07
CA MET A 43 -7.20 -10.40 7.51
C MET A 43 -7.37 -10.29 9.03
N TYR A 44 -7.93 -11.32 9.66
CA TYR A 44 -8.03 -11.41 11.12
C TYR A 44 -6.64 -11.48 11.77
N ASN A 45 -5.77 -12.38 11.29
CA ASN A 45 -4.41 -12.54 11.78
C ASN A 45 -3.56 -11.28 11.53
N PHE A 46 -3.78 -10.61 10.40
CA PHE A 46 -3.16 -9.31 10.12
C PHE A 46 -3.55 -8.26 11.17
N LYS A 47 -4.85 -8.13 11.46
CA LYS A 47 -5.37 -7.19 12.44
C LYS A 47 -4.84 -7.47 13.84
N GLU A 48 -4.82 -8.73 14.27
CA GLU A 48 -4.31 -9.12 15.59
C GLU A 48 -2.83 -8.73 15.77
N LYS A 49 -1.99 -9.02 14.77
CA LYS A 49 -0.56 -8.66 14.79
C LYS A 49 -0.34 -7.14 14.80
N LEU A 50 -1.17 -6.39 14.06
CA LEU A 50 -1.13 -4.93 14.09
C LEU A 50 -1.54 -4.36 15.45
N ASP A 51 -2.57 -4.93 16.08
CA ASP A 51 -3.08 -4.48 17.38
C ASP A 51 -2.05 -4.69 18.49
N LYS A 52 -1.45 -5.89 18.54
CA LYS A 52 -0.34 -6.23 19.44
C LYS A 52 0.82 -5.24 19.32
N ARG A 53 1.17 -4.82 18.10
CA ARG A 53 2.21 -3.81 17.89
C ARG A 53 1.84 -2.42 18.45
N ARG A 54 0.57 -2.03 18.37
CA ARG A 54 0.11 -0.70 18.83
C ARG A 54 -0.04 -0.60 20.34
N TYR A 55 -0.41 -1.70 20.98
CA TYR A 55 -0.84 -1.70 22.37
C TYR A 55 0.02 -2.55 23.31
N GLY A 56 1.02 -3.26 22.78
CA GLY A 56 1.77 -4.27 23.51
C GLY A 56 0.99 -5.57 23.66
N ASP A 57 1.66 -6.64 24.10
CA ASP A 57 0.99 -7.88 24.49
C ASP A 57 0.15 -7.60 25.74
N LYS A 58 -1.13 -7.31 25.54
CA LYS A 58 -2.12 -7.09 26.60
C LYS A 58 -2.57 -8.39 27.24
N THR A 59 -1.69 -9.38 27.38
CA THR A 59 -1.93 -10.53 28.26
C THR A 59 -1.78 -10.06 29.71
N LEU A 60 -2.84 -9.43 30.22
CA LEU A 60 -3.17 -9.28 31.64
C LEU A 60 -4.67 -9.53 31.77
#